data_AF-A0A835S0H5-F1
#
_entry.id   AF-A0A835S0H5-F1
#
_cell.length_a   1.000
_cell.length_b   1.000
_cell.length_c   1.000
_cell.angle_alpha   90.00
_cell.angle_beta   90.00
_cell.angle_gamma   90.00
#
_symmetry.space_group_name_H-M   'P 1'
#
loop_
_entity.id
_entity.type
_entity.pdbx_description
1 polymer ?
#
loop_
_entity_poly.entity_id
_entity_poly.type
_entity_poly.pdbx_seq_one_letter_code
_entity_poly.pdbx_strand_id
1 'polypeptide(L)'
;MLGGVIEKDISQVVSVGFINGGAAHNVIPESVTFGGSFRSMTTEGLHYLRQRIQEVVQTQAAVHRCTAMVKFMDRPFPATVNDEALYNLARMVGHCLGGEANVHPFPRMMASEDFSFYSQRMPAALLPLESEMSLWINTHHAFSLLHG
;
A
#
# COMPACT_ATOMS: atom_id res chain seq x y z
N MET A 1 27.00 13.65 -13.66
CA MET A 1 26.04 14.75 -13.39
C MET A 1 25.05 14.25 -12.37
N LEU A 2 25.00 14.97 -11.25
CA LEU A 2 24.03 14.92 -10.13
C LEU A 2 23.58 13.52 -9.68
N GLY A 3 24.22 13.05 -8.60
CA GLY A 3 23.63 12.04 -7.73
C GLY A 3 22.27 12.53 -7.27
N GLY A 4 21.23 11.92 -7.82
CA GLY A 4 19.87 12.15 -7.39
C GLY A 4 19.77 11.66 -5.96
N VAL A 5 19.60 12.60 -5.03
CA VAL A 5 19.04 12.31 -3.72
C VAL A 5 17.79 11.48 -3.98
N ILE A 6 17.79 10.20 -3.60
CA ILE A 6 16.57 9.40 -3.60
C ILE A 6 15.68 10.08 -2.58
N GLU A 7 14.81 10.96 -3.06
CA GLU A 7 13.79 11.58 -2.25
C GLU A 7 12.97 10.44 -1.65
N LYS A 8 13.14 10.24 -0.34
CA LYS A 8 12.42 9.24 0.43
C LYS A 8 10.97 9.68 0.45
N ASP A 9 10.25 9.29 -0.59
CA ASP A 9 8.85 9.64 -0.75
C ASP A 9 8.06 8.88 0.31
N ILE A 10 7.69 9.63 1.35
CA ILE A 10 6.98 9.18 2.54
C ILE A 10 5.46 9.09 2.30
N SER A 11 5.03 9.10 1.03
CA SER A 11 3.62 9.07 0.67
C SER A 11 2.89 7.91 1.34
N GLN A 12 1.76 8.28 1.95
CA GLN A 12 0.91 7.45 2.78
C GLN A 12 -0.53 7.83 2.45
N VAL A 13 -1.35 6.82 2.15
CA VAL A 13 -2.74 7.01 1.74
C VAL A 13 -3.62 6.16 2.62
N VAL A 14 -4.70 6.75 3.12
CA VAL A 14 -5.82 6.05 3.76
C VAL A 14 -7.08 6.45 3.00
N SER A 15 -7.77 5.47 2.44
CA SER A 15 -8.99 5.69 1.67
C SER A 15 -10.14 4.96 2.35
N VAL A 16 -11.19 5.69 2.70
CA VAL A 16 -12.46 5.11 3.18
C VAL A 16 -13.26 4.65 1.96
N GLY A 17 -13.48 3.35 1.84
CA GLY A 17 -14.18 2.74 0.72
C GLY A 17 -15.67 2.52 0.96
N PHE A 18 -16.07 2.38 2.23
CA PHE A 18 -17.48 2.27 2.59
C PHE A 18 -17.75 2.80 4.00
N ILE A 19 -18.98 3.25 4.22
CA ILE A 19 -19.55 3.61 5.52
C ILE A 19 -20.98 3.06 5.53
N ASN A 20 -21.34 2.35 6.60
CA ASN A 20 -22.67 1.81 6.80
C ASN A 20 -23.13 2.10 8.23
N GLY A 21 -24.29 2.73 8.39
CA GLY A 21 -24.85 3.11 9.69
C GLY A 21 -26.29 3.57 9.56
N GLY A 22 -27.17 3.00 10.39
CA GLY A 22 -28.61 3.30 10.39
C GLY A 22 -29.37 2.64 9.26
N ALA A 23 -30.68 2.46 9.47
CA ALA A 23 -31.59 1.84 8.50
C ALA A 23 -32.86 2.68 8.24
N ALA A 24 -33.13 3.68 9.09
CA ALA A 24 -34.27 4.57 8.98
C ALA A 24 -33.85 5.99 9.31
N HIS A 25 -34.46 6.97 8.65
CA HIS A 25 -34.13 8.39 8.77
C HIS A 25 -34.50 9.01 10.14
N ASN A 26 -35.39 8.36 10.89
CA ASN A 26 -35.91 8.83 12.18
C ASN A 26 -35.45 7.97 13.37
N VAL A 27 -34.54 7.02 13.15
CA VAL A 27 -33.99 6.16 14.21
C VAL A 27 -32.50 6.44 14.33
N ILE A 28 -32.05 6.78 15.54
CA ILE A 28 -30.63 7.00 15.82
C ILE A 28 -29.93 5.64 15.76
N PRO A 29 -28.87 5.48 14.94
CA PRO A 29 -28.15 4.21 14.85
C PRO A 29 -27.37 3.92 16.13
N GLU A 30 -27.42 2.66 16.59
CA GLU A 30 -26.60 2.18 17.71
C GLU A 30 -25.13 1.97 17.33
N SER A 31 -24.84 1.79 16.03
CA SER A 31 -23.49 1.56 15.54
C SER A 31 -23.28 2.04 14.10
N VAL A 32 -22.02 2.27 13.75
CA VAL A 32 -21.55 2.57 12.39
C VAL A 32 -20.35 1.68 12.09
N THR A 33 -20.32 1.08 10.91
CA THR A 33 -19.17 0.33 10.41
C THR A 33 -18.63 1.03 9.17
N PHE A 34 -17.33 1.27 9.14
CA PHE A 34 -16.65 1.78 7.95
C PHE A 34 -15.35 1.02 7.74
N GLY A 35 -14.85 1.09 6.52
CA GLY A 35 -13.64 0.41 6.13
C GLY A 35 -13.13 0.90 4.80
N GLY A 36 -11.97 0.39 4.40
CA GLY A 36 -11.32 0.83 3.18
C GLY A 36 -9.93 0.25 3.04
N SER A 37 -9.02 1.03 2.45
CA SER A 37 -7.63 0.63 2.21
C SER A 37 -6.66 1.63 2.78
N PHE A 38 -5.45 1.17 3.08
CA PHE A 38 -4.32 2.03 3.41
C PHE A 38 -3.06 1.50 2.73
N ARG A 39 -2.21 2.41 2.26
CA ARG A 39 -1.03 2.11 1.44
C ARG A 39 0.12 3.04 1.85
N SER A 40 1.34 2.55 1.74
CA SER A 40 2.55 3.36 1.91
C SER A 40 3.64 2.91 0.94
N MET A 41 4.50 3.85 0.53
CA MET A 41 5.70 3.56 -0.26
C MET A 41 6.77 2.81 0.54
N THR A 42 6.62 2.70 1.86
CA THR A 42 7.58 2.06 2.77
C THR A 42 6.88 1.08 3.70
N THR A 43 7.57 0.00 4.08
CA THR A 43 7.05 -0.96 5.04
C THR A 43 6.89 -0.32 6.43
N GLU A 44 7.81 0.56 6.81
CA GLU A 44 7.73 1.32 8.06
C GLU A 44 6.51 2.25 8.07
N GLY A 45 6.27 2.97 6.99
CA GLY A 45 5.09 3.83 6.84
C GLY A 45 3.79 3.05 6.88
N LEU A 46 3.76 1.83 6.34
CA LEU A 46 2.61 0.93 6.42
C LEU A 46 2.30 0.52 7.88
N HIS A 47 3.34 0.16 8.65
CA HIS A 47 3.20 -0.16 10.08
C HIS A 47 2.76 1.05 10.89
N TYR A 48 3.33 2.23 10.60
CA TYR A 48 2.93 3.48 11.22
C TYR A 48 1.45 3.79 10.95
N LEU A 49 0.99 3.69 9.70
CA LEU A 49 -0.43 3.88 9.37
C LEU A 49 -1.34 2.93 10.13
N ARG A 50 -0.98 1.64 10.23
CA ARG A 50 -1.76 0.66 10.99
C ARG A 50 -1.93 1.10 12.45
N GLN A 51 -0.85 1.51 13.10
CA GLN A 51 -0.89 2.00 14.49
C GLN A 51 -1.76 3.27 14.59
N ARG A 52 -1.53 4.25 13.72
CA ARG A 52 -2.25 5.53 13.75
C ARG A 52 -3.74 5.40 13.48
N ILE A 53 -4.14 4.52 12.55
CA ILE A 53 -5.56 4.24 12.29
C ILE A 53 -6.21 3.71 13.56
N GLN A 54 -5.58 2.75 14.25
CA GLN A 54 -6.14 2.20 15.49
C GLN A 54 -6.26 3.26 16.58
N GLU A 55 -5.20 4.04 16.82
CA GLU A 55 -5.19 5.10 17.82
C GLU A 55 -6.26 6.16 17.55
N VAL A 56 -6.37 6.64 16.31
CA VAL A 56 -7.33 7.67 15.93
C VAL A 56 -8.75 7.15 16.08
N VAL A 57 -9.07 5.97 15.54
CA VAL A 57 -10.43 5.43 15.59
C VAL A 57 -10.89 5.20 17.04
N GLN A 58 -10.03 4.61 17.87
CA GLN A 58 -10.36 4.34 19.28
C GLN A 58 -10.51 5.64 20.09
N THR A 59 -9.63 6.62 19.85
CA THR A 59 -9.68 7.91 20.55
C THR A 59 -10.95 8.69 20.14
N GLN A 60 -11.28 8.74 18.85
CA GLN A 60 -12.48 9.43 18.39
C GLN A 60 -13.75 8.77 18.93
N ALA A 61 -13.82 7.44 19.00
CA ALA A 61 -14.95 6.75 19.63
C ALA A 61 -15.07 7.12 21.13
N ALA A 62 -13.96 7.14 21.87
CA ALA A 62 -13.95 7.48 23.29
C ALA A 62 -14.44 8.90 23.58
N VAL A 63 -14.09 9.88 22.73
CA VAL A 63 -14.58 11.27 22.83
C VAL A 63 -16.12 11.33 22.81
N HIS A 64 -16.75 10.44 22.05
CA HIS A 64 -18.21 10.34 21.94
C HIS A 64 -18.85 9.36 22.93
N ARG A 65 -18.08 8.83 23.89
CA ARG A 65 -18.50 7.76 24.83
C ARG A 65 -18.94 6.48 24.12
N CYS A 66 -18.30 6.17 23.00
CA CYS A 66 -18.48 4.93 22.23
C CYS A 66 -17.24 4.03 22.34
N THR A 67 -17.40 2.77 21.94
CA THR A 67 -16.33 1.79 21.74
C THR A 67 -16.03 1.62 20.24
N ALA A 68 -14.82 1.19 19.89
CA ALA A 68 -14.47 0.83 18.53
C ALA A 68 -13.44 -0.32 18.47
N MET A 69 -13.66 -1.30 17.58
CA MET A 69 -12.72 -2.39 17.31
C MET A 69 -12.20 -2.37 15.88
N VAL A 70 -10.96 -1.95 15.70
CA VAL A 70 -10.30 -1.98 14.38
C VAL A 70 -9.78 -3.37 14.04
N LYS A 71 -10.17 -3.94 12.89
CA LYS A 71 -9.52 -5.13 12.34
C LYS A 71 -8.79 -4.79 11.05
N PHE A 72 -7.60 -5.33 10.95
CA PHE A 72 -6.74 -5.23 9.78
C PHE A 72 -6.61 -6.62 9.15
N MET A 73 -6.14 -6.68 7.90
CA MET A 73 -5.63 -7.93 7.35
C MET A 73 -4.49 -8.47 8.22
N ASP A 74 -4.45 -9.78 8.40
CA ASP A 74 -3.42 -10.45 9.20
C ASP A 74 -2.03 -10.23 8.60
N ARG A 75 -1.95 -10.28 7.28
CA ARG A 75 -0.69 -10.14 6.54
C ARG A 75 -0.79 -9.00 5.51
N PRO A 76 -0.45 -7.76 5.89
CA PRO A 76 -0.36 -6.67 4.92
C PRO A 76 0.85 -6.89 4.00
N PHE A 77 0.76 -6.36 2.77
CA PHE A 77 1.80 -6.53 1.78
C PHE A 77 2.87 -5.47 2.03
N PRO A 78 4.13 -5.85 2.33
CA PRO A 78 5.20 -4.89 2.52
C PRO A 78 5.48 -4.13 1.21
N ALA A 79 6.26 -3.05 1.29
CA ALA A 79 6.72 -2.38 0.09
C ALA A 79 7.62 -3.32 -0.73
N THR A 80 7.38 -3.40 -2.04
CA THR A 80 8.29 -4.07 -2.98
C THR A 80 9.50 -3.17 -3.19
N VAL A 81 10.64 -3.58 -2.63
CA VAL A 81 11.92 -2.86 -2.76
C VAL A 81 12.87 -3.72 -3.55
N ASN A 82 13.34 -3.20 -4.68
CA ASN A 82 14.33 -3.89 -5.50
C ASN A 82 15.70 -3.80 -4.83
N ASP A 83 16.40 -4.92 -4.77
CA ASP A 83 17.81 -4.96 -4.45
C ASP A 83 18.61 -4.15 -5.47
N GLU A 84 19.48 -3.27 -4.98
CA GLU A 84 20.20 -2.31 -5.82
C GLU A 84 21.16 -3.01 -6.80
N ALA A 85 21.86 -4.06 -6.34
CA ALA A 85 22.83 -4.77 -7.17
C ALA A 85 22.13 -5.55 -8.30
N LEU A 86 21.03 -6.25 -7.98
CA LEU A 86 20.23 -6.97 -8.97
C LEU A 86 19.52 -6.03 -9.94
N TYR A 87 19.01 -4.90 -9.44
CA TYR A 87 18.40 -3.87 -10.29
C TYR A 87 19.41 -3.33 -11.31
N ASN A 88 20.63 -2.97 -10.85
CA ASN A 88 21.68 -2.46 -11.72
C ASN A 88 22.17 -3.51 -12.73
N LEU A 89 22.31 -4.77 -12.30
CA LEU A 89 22.65 -5.87 -13.19
C LEU A 89 21.61 -6.06 -14.29
N ALA A 90 20.33 -6.10 -13.92
CA ALA A 90 19.25 -6.29 -14.87
C ALA A 90 19.10 -5.09 -15.83
N ARG A 91 19.30 -3.86 -15.34
CA ARG A 91 19.37 -2.66 -16.18
C ARG A 91 20.48 -2.74 -17.22
N MET A 92 21.69 -3.16 -16.81
CA MET A 92 22.82 -3.34 -17.73
C MET A 92 22.52 -4.41 -18.78
N VAL A 93 21.96 -5.55 -18.39
CA VAL A 93 21.57 -6.61 -19.34
C VAL A 93 20.49 -6.11 -20.29
N GLY A 94 19.50 -5.37 -19.80
CA GLY A 94 18.47 -4.73 -20.63
C GLY A 94 19.07 -3.82 -21.69
N HIS A 95 20.06 -2.99 -21.32
CA HIS A 95 20.77 -2.11 -22.26
C HIS A 95 21.57 -2.89 -23.31
N CYS A 96 22.26 -3.96 -22.90
CA CYS A 96 23.02 -4.79 -23.83
C CYS A 96 22.13 -5.51 -24.86
N LEU A 97 20.93 -5.93 -24.46
CA LEU A 97 20.04 -6.73 -25.32
C LEU A 97 19.05 -5.88 -26.12
N GLY A 98 18.46 -4.88 -25.48
CA GLY A 98 17.42 -4.02 -26.05
C GLY A 98 17.93 -2.67 -26.57
N GLY A 99 19.15 -2.27 -26.22
CA GLY A 99 19.68 -0.93 -26.50
C GLY A 99 19.15 0.14 -25.53
N GLU A 100 19.95 1.20 -25.35
CA GLU A 100 19.68 2.30 -24.40
C GLU A 100 18.31 2.96 -24.58
N ALA A 101 17.79 3.00 -25.82
CA ALA A 101 16.51 3.62 -26.14
C ALA A 101 15.29 2.85 -25.59
N ASN A 102 15.46 1.59 -25.18
CA ASN A 102 14.35 0.70 -24.77
C ASN A 102 14.34 0.41 -23.26
N VAL A 103 15.22 1.04 -22.48
CA VAL A 103 15.27 0.86 -21.02
C VAL A 103 14.98 2.19 -20.34
N HIS A 104 13.79 2.27 -19.74
CA HIS A 104 13.31 3.49 -19.12
C HIS A 104 13.22 3.35 -17.59
N PRO A 105 13.46 4.44 -16.83
CA PRO A 105 13.07 4.49 -15.44
C PRO A 105 11.55 4.29 -15.33
N PHE A 106 11.14 3.31 -14.54
CA PHE A 106 9.73 3.08 -14.26
C PHE A 106 9.31 3.89 -13.02
N PRO A 107 8.20 4.64 -13.05
CA PRO A 107 7.76 5.43 -11.91
C PRO A 107 7.40 4.51 -10.73
N ARG A 108 7.62 5.00 -9.50
CA ARG A 108 7.15 4.30 -8.30
C ARG A 108 5.62 4.17 -8.34
N MET A 109 5.11 2.99 -8.00
CA MET A 109 3.68 2.73 -7.93
C MET A 109 3.24 2.46 -6.49
N MET A 110 2.01 2.87 -6.16
CA MET A 110 1.36 2.50 -4.89
C MET A 110 0.57 1.18 -4.99
N ALA A 111 0.67 0.47 -6.11
CA ALA A 111 0.10 -0.85 -6.27
C ALA A 111 0.76 -1.83 -5.29
N SER A 112 -0.02 -2.76 -4.78
CA SER A 112 0.49 -3.77 -3.86
C SER A 112 0.77 -5.04 -4.63
N GLU A 113 1.92 -5.65 -4.35
CA GLU A 113 2.44 -6.76 -5.13
C GLU A 113 2.90 -7.90 -4.21
N ASP A 114 2.52 -9.14 -4.51
CA ASP A 114 2.85 -10.28 -3.65
C ASP A 114 4.35 -10.64 -3.71
N PHE A 115 5.04 -10.22 -4.79
CA PHE A 115 6.50 -10.30 -4.93
C PHE A 115 7.24 -9.66 -3.74
N SER A 116 6.61 -8.67 -3.10
CA SER A 116 7.13 -8.01 -1.89
C SER A 116 7.56 -9.02 -0.82
N PHE A 117 6.87 -10.15 -0.65
CA PHE A 117 7.21 -11.18 0.33
C PHE A 117 8.48 -11.96 0.01
N TYR A 118 8.90 -12.02 -1.26
CA TYR A 118 10.17 -12.59 -1.68
C TYR A 118 11.30 -11.59 -1.45
N SER A 119 11.08 -10.33 -1.84
CA SER A 119 12.08 -9.25 -1.66
C SER A 119 12.46 -8.98 -0.20
N GLN A 120 11.59 -9.34 0.76
CA GLN A 120 11.88 -9.27 2.20
C GLN A 120 12.80 -10.39 2.70
N ARG A 121 12.96 -11.49 1.95
CA ARG A 121 13.69 -12.68 2.40
C ARG A 121 15.02 -12.89 1.68
N MET A 122 15.16 -12.34 0.48
CA MET A 122 16.34 -12.51 -0.35
C MET A 122 16.49 -11.31 -1.28
N PRO A 123 17.71 -11.02 -1.75
CA PRO A 123 17.93 -10.05 -2.82
C PRO A 123 17.02 -10.40 -4.01
N ALA A 124 16.18 -9.47 -4.42
CA ALA A 124 15.21 -9.66 -5.49
C ALA A 124 14.96 -8.34 -6.22
N ALA A 125 14.65 -8.40 -7.52
CA ALA A 125 14.25 -7.24 -8.31
C ALA A 125 13.05 -7.61 -9.19
N LEU A 126 11.99 -6.81 -9.11
CA LEU A 126 10.84 -6.87 -10.00
C LEU A 126 10.96 -5.77 -11.04
N LEU A 127 10.89 -6.15 -12.31
CA LEU A 127 10.97 -5.24 -13.45
C LEU A 127 9.72 -5.45 -14.31
N PRO A 128 8.92 -4.39 -14.56
CA PRO A 128 7.84 -4.49 -15.52
C PRO A 128 8.43 -4.59 -16.93
N LEU A 129 7.87 -5.49 -17.72
CA LEU A 129 8.13 -5.55 -19.16
C LEU A 129 6.93 -4.92 -19.86
N GLU A 130 7.18 -3.87 -20.63
CA GLU A 130 6.16 -3.31 -21.49
C GLU A 130 5.98 -4.25 -22.70
N SER A 131 4.75 -4.75 -22.84
CA SER A 131 4.26 -5.35 -24.07
C SER A 131 3.14 -4.45 -24.58
N GLU A 132 2.81 -4.48 -25.88
CA GLU A 132 1.75 -3.64 -26.46
C GLU A 132 0.32 -3.91 -25.91
N MET A 133 0.16 -4.63 -24.79
CA MET A 133 -1.14 -5.02 -24.25
C MET A 133 -1.30 -4.57 -22.79
N SER A 134 -2.11 -3.53 -22.59
CA SER A 134 -2.42 -2.94 -21.29
C SER A 134 -3.68 -3.57 -20.65
N LEU A 135 -3.53 -4.45 -19.67
CA LEU A 135 -4.62 -4.90 -18.80
C LEU A 135 -4.17 -4.77 -17.33
N TRP A 136 -4.76 -3.82 -16.61
CA TRP A 136 -4.46 -3.56 -15.19
C TRP A 136 -5.34 -4.42 -14.28
N ILE A 137 -4.73 -5.25 -13.42
CA ILE A 137 -5.41 -6.02 -12.38
C ILE A 137 -5.30 -5.24 -11.05
N ASN A 138 -6.44 -4.97 -10.40
CA ASN A 138 -6.53 -4.18 -9.17
C ASN A 138 -6.37 -5.07 -7.92
N THR A 139 -5.24 -5.00 -7.22
CA THR A 139 -5.05 -5.57 -5.87
C THR A 139 -5.16 -4.46 -4.81
N HIS A 140 -6.32 -4.35 -4.15
CA HIS A 140 -6.54 -3.43 -3.03
C HIS A 140 -6.69 -4.20 -1.71
N HIS A 141 -5.94 -3.79 -0.68
CA HIS A 141 -6.05 -4.33 0.67
C HIS A 141 -7.21 -3.71 1.43
N ALA A 142 -8.11 -4.55 1.95
CA ALA A 142 -9.31 -4.12 2.68
C ALA A 142 -9.15 -4.33 4.19
N PHE A 143 -9.60 -3.38 4.99
CA PHE A 143 -9.78 -3.54 6.44
C PHE A 143 -11.26 -3.35 6.81
N SER A 144 -11.74 -4.04 7.85
CA SER A 144 -13.12 -3.95 8.35
C SER A 144 -13.15 -3.91 9.88
N LEU A 145 -14.01 -3.07 10.48
CA LEU A 145 -14.35 -3.20 11.89
C LEU A 145 -15.40 -4.32 12.06
N LEU A 146 -15.27 -5.12 13.13
CA LEU A 146 -16.35 -6.00 13.58
C LEU A 146 -16.76 -5.59 15.01
N HIS A 147 -17.83 -6.22 15.47
CA HIS A 147 -18.66 -5.96 16.65
C HIS A 147 -17.95 -5.81 18.01
N GLY A 148 -18.47 -4.88 18.82
CA GLY A 148 -18.21 -4.70 20.25
C GLY A 148 -19.02 -3.53 20.79
#